data_AF-A0A928WBD1-F1
#
_entry.id   AF-A0A928WBD1-F1
#
_cell.length_a   1.000
_cell.length_b   1.000
_cell.length_c   1.000
_cell.angle_alpha   90.00
_cell.angle_beta   90.00
_cell.angle_gamma   90.00
#
_symmetry.space_group_name_H-M   'P 1'
#
loop_
_entity.id
_entity.type
_entity.pdbx_description
1 polymer ?
#
loop_
_entity_poly.entity_id
_entity_poly.type
_entity_poly.pdbx_seq_one_letter_code
_entity_poly.pdbx_strand_id
1 'polypeptide(L)'
;MALEPCKVCGTLNAEATEICLSCGYPTQGKKRPTVFRIVAIALVACFALPFLSGVINWIWLQLKPESPQPTQPQVSLIDLAKN
;
A
#
# COMPACT_ATOMS: atom_id res chain seq x y z
N MET A 1 -25.60 -14.13 37.79
CA MET A 1 -24.63 -14.51 36.74
C MET A 1 -25.43 -14.76 35.48
N ALA A 2 -25.21 -13.99 34.41
CA ALA A 2 -25.93 -14.18 33.15
C ALA A 2 -25.24 -15.27 32.32
N LEU A 3 -26.04 -16.19 31.78
CA LEU A 3 -25.59 -17.28 30.92
C LEU A 3 -26.09 -16.99 29.51
N GLU A 4 -25.20 -16.99 28.53
CA GLU A 4 -25.55 -16.74 27.13
C GLU A 4 -25.56 -18.05 26.34
N PRO A 5 -26.60 -18.31 25.52
CA PRO A 5 -26.65 -19.49 24.67
C PRO A 5 -25.65 -19.36 23.50
N CYS A 6 -24.90 -20.44 23.24
CA CYS A 6 -24.05 -20.53 22.06
C CYS A 6 -24.91 -20.50 20.78
N LYS A 7 -24.53 -19.65 19.82
CA LYS A 7 -25.23 -19.52 18.52
C LYS A 7 -25.19 -20.77 17.63
N VAL A 8 -24.34 -21.75 17.96
CA VAL A 8 -24.15 -22.96 17.14
C VAL A 8 -24.77 -24.19 17.79
N CYS A 9 -24.45 -24.47 19.05
CA CYS A 9 -24.92 -25.68 19.74
C CYS A 9 -26.01 -25.42 20.79
N GLY A 10 -26.36 -24.15 21.04
CA GLY A 10 -27.39 -23.78 22.02
C GLY A 10 -26.99 -23.94 23.48
N THR A 11 -25.77 -24.41 23.78
CA THR A 11 -25.34 -24.62 25.17
C THR A 11 -25.14 -23.28 25.87
N LEU A 12 -25.56 -23.19 27.13
CA LEU A 12 -25.38 -22.01 27.97
C LEU A 12 -23.92 -21.89 28.42
N ASN A 13 -23.23 -20.83 27.99
CA ASN A 13 -21.88 -20.52 28.42
C ASN A 13 -21.87 -19.26 29.29
N ALA A 14 -20.85 -19.11 30.13
CA ALA A 14 -20.63 -17.86 30.84
C ALA A 14 -20.20 -16.75 29.87
N GLU A 15 -20.70 -15.53 30.09
CA GLU A 15 -20.47 -14.35 29.24
C GLU A 15 -18.96 -14.06 29.00
N ALA A 16 -18.10 -14.41 29.96
CA ALA A 16 -16.66 -14.21 29.90
C ALA A 16 -15.88 -15.30 29.13
N THR A 17 -16.54 -16.32 28.58
CA THR A 17 -15.86 -17.39 27.84
C THR A 17 -15.59 -16.97 26.41
N GLU A 18 -14.33 -17.05 25.96
CA GLU A 18 -13.91 -16.72 24.58
C GLU A 18 -14.28 -17.81 23.56
N ILE A 19 -14.47 -19.04 24.07
CA ILE A 19 -14.83 -20.23 23.31
C ILE A 19 -15.99 -20.94 24.00
N CYS A 20 -16.89 -21.52 23.20
CA CYS A 20 -17.93 -22.38 23.73
C CYS A 20 -17.31 -23.68 24.26
N LEU A 21 -17.59 -24.01 25.52
CA LEU A 21 -17.02 -25.17 26.21
C LEU A 21 -17.54 -26.52 25.67
N SER A 22 -18.66 -26.52 24.95
CA SER A 22 -19.24 -27.75 24.37
C SER A 22 -18.83 -28.01 22.93
N CYS A 23 -18.80 -26.99 22.07
CA CYS A 23 -18.56 -27.19 20.63
C CYS A 23 -17.27 -26.54 20.12
N GLY A 24 -16.52 -25.84 20.98
CA GLY A 24 -15.28 -25.15 20.59
C GLY A 24 -15.49 -23.92 19.69
N TYR A 25 -16.75 -23.53 19.42
CA TYR A 25 -17.03 -22.38 18.57
C TYR A 25 -16.67 -21.07 19.29
N PRO A 26 -15.97 -20.13 18.65
CA PRO A 26 -15.64 -18.84 19.26
C PRO A 26 -16.93 -18.03 19.50
N THR A 27 -17.27 -17.81 20.76
CA THR A 27 -18.44 -17.04 21.20
C THR A 27 -18.28 -15.56 20.83
N GLN A 28 -17.05 -15.07 20.95
CA GLN A 28 -16.63 -13.75 20.50
C GLN A 28 -15.77 -13.96 19.26
N GLY A 29 -16.36 -13.77 18.07
CA GLY A 29 -15.68 -13.96 16.79
C GLY A 29 -14.31 -13.29 16.80
N LYS A 30 -13.26 -14.03 16.44
CA LYS A 30 -11.85 -13.60 16.46
C LYS A 30 -11.72 -12.15 15.97
N LYS A 31 -11.71 -11.17 16.87
CA LYS A 31 -11.28 -9.81 16.56
C LYS A 31 -9.78 -9.94 16.32
N ARG A 32 -9.38 -10.18 15.07
CA ARG A 32 -7.96 -10.09 14.71
C ARG A 32 -7.48 -8.73 15.23
N PRO A 33 -6.50 -8.70 16.15
CA PRO A 33 -6.10 -7.46 16.80
C PRO A 33 -5.78 -6.41 15.75
N THR A 34 -6.24 -5.17 15.93
CA THR A 34 -6.02 -4.06 15.00
C THR A 34 -4.55 -3.91 14.61
N VAL A 35 -3.64 -4.28 15.52
CA VAL A 35 -2.20 -4.35 15.30
C VAL A 35 -1.84 -5.20 14.07
N PHE A 36 -2.42 -6.39 13.90
CA PHE A 36 -2.13 -7.25 12.74
C PHE A 36 -2.58 -6.62 11.42
N ARG A 37 -3.68 -5.86 11.43
CA ARG A 37 -4.14 -5.12 10.25
C ARG A 37 -3.18 -3.99 9.89
N ILE A 38 -2.73 -3.23 10.88
CA ILE A 38 -1.78 -2.13 10.68
C ILE A 38 -0.45 -2.66 10.15
N VAL A 39 0.07 -3.73 10.75
CA VAL A 39 1.33 -4.38 10.30
C VAL A 39 1.23 -4.87 8.86
N ALA A 40 0.11 -5.50 8.49
CA ALA A 40 -0.11 -5.95 7.12
C ALA A 40 -0.12 -4.79 6.11
N ILE A 41 -0.82 -3.69 6.44
CA ILE A 41 -0.87 -2.50 5.58
C ILE A 41 0.52 -1.87 5.45
N ALA A 42 1.25 -1.74 6.56
CA ALA A 42 2.60 -1.17 6.57
C ALA A 42 3.57 -1.98 5.69
N LEU A 43 3.53 -3.31 5.79
CA LEU A 43 4.33 -4.18 4.92
C LEU A 43 3.99 -3.96 3.45
N VAL A 44 2.71 -4.01 3.08
CA VAL A 44 2.28 -3.78 1.69
C VAL A 44 2.74 -2.41 1.20
N ALA A 45 2.60 -1.37 2.00
CA ALA A 45 3.05 -0.02 1.66
C ALA A 45 4.58 0.02 1.45
N CYS A 46 5.38 -0.59 2.34
CA CYS A 46 6.83 -0.65 2.21
C CYS A 46 7.29 -1.32 0.91
N PHE A 47 6.54 -2.31 0.40
CA PHE A 47 6.86 -2.96 -0.88
C PHE A 47 6.28 -2.21 -2.09
N ALA A 48 5.08 -1.63 -1.97
CA ALA A 48 4.41 -0.96 -3.07
C ALA A 48 5.00 0.44 -3.37
N LEU A 49 5.40 1.19 -2.35
CA LEU A 49 5.96 2.54 -2.49
C LEU A 49 7.20 2.61 -3.37
N PRO A 50 8.26 1.78 -3.19
CA PRO A 50 9.44 1.83 -4.06
C PRO A 50 9.08 1.47 -5.51
N PHE A 51 8.19 0.49 -5.72
CA PHE A 51 7.73 0.12 -7.05
C PHE A 51 6.99 1.26 -7.75
N LEU A 52 6.02 1.89 -7.06
CA LEU A 52 5.29 3.03 -7.58
C LEU A 52 6.22 4.22 -7.84
N SER A 53 7.19 4.48 -6.96
CA SER A 53 8.16 5.56 -7.14
C SER A 53 9.00 5.38 -8.40
N GLY A 54 9.42 4.15 -8.71
CA GLY A 54 10.17 3.85 -9.94
C GLY A 54 9.33 4.07 -11.19
N VAL A 55 8.07 3.62 -11.17
CA VAL A 55 7.12 3.82 -12.28
C VAL A 55 6.84 5.31 -12.49
N ILE A 56 6.57 6.07 -11.42
CA ILE A 56 6.34 7.51 -11.49
C ILE A 56 7.58 8.24 -12.02
N ASN A 57 8.78 7.92 -11.52
CA ASN A 57 10.02 8.52 -11.98
C ASN A 57 10.27 8.24 -13.48
N TRP A 58 10.03 7.01 -13.93
CA TRP A 58 10.17 6.63 -15.33
C TRP A 58 9.18 7.38 -16.24
N ILE A 59 7.91 7.47 -15.82
CA ILE A 59 6.89 8.24 -16.54
C ILE A 59 7.31 9.71 -16.62
N TRP A 60 7.78 10.30 -15.52
CA TRP A 60 8.23 11.69 -15.51
C TRP A 60 9.44 11.95 -16.42
N LEU A 61 10.34 10.97 -16.56
CA LEU A 61 11.45 10.99 -17.50
C LEU A 61 10.98 10.98 -18.96
N GLN A 62 9.97 10.16 -19.29
CA GLN A 62 9.39 10.13 -20.63
C GLN A 62 8.61 11.41 -20.98
N LEU A 63 8.03 12.07 -19.96
CA LEU A 63 7.27 13.32 -20.11
C LEU A 63 8.14 14.58 -20.11
N LYS A 64 9.43 14.46 -19.80
CA LYS A 64 10.42 15.52 -20.05
C LYS A 64 11.01 15.29 -21.43
N PRO A 65 10.46 15.91 -22.50
CA PRO A 65 11.21 16.00 -23.73
C PRO A 65 12.50 16.74 -23.39
N GLU A 66 13.63 16.08 -23.63
CA GLU A 66 14.92 16.75 -23.73
C GLU A 66 14.73 17.89 -24.72
N SER A 67 14.60 19.12 -24.23
CA SER A 67 14.57 20.29 -25.09
C SER A 67 15.90 20.27 -25.84
N PRO A 68 15.90 20.20 -27.18
CA PRO A 68 17.14 20.15 -27.93
C PRO A 68 17.89 21.44 -27.61
N GLN A 69 19.04 21.31 -26.95
CA GLN A 69 20.00 22.41 -26.91
C GLN A 69 20.33 22.76 -28.35
N PRO A 70 20.09 24.01 -28.80
CA PRO A 70 20.48 24.41 -30.13
C PRO A 70 22.00 24.41 -30.17
N THR A 71 22.56 23.40 -30.84
CA THR A 71 23.94 23.46 -31.33
C THR A 71 23.96 24.58 -32.36
N GLN A 72 24.29 25.81 -31.93
CA GLN A 72 24.48 26.91 -32.85
C GLN A 72 25.72 26.61 -33.69
N PRO A 73 25.61 26.54 -35.03
CA PRO A 73 26.78 26.57 -35.90
C PRO A 73 27.28 28.02 -35.92
N GLN A 74 28.33 28.31 -35.14
CA GLN A 74 29.07 29.58 -35.21
C GLN A 74 29.90 29.67 -36.51
N VAL A 75 29.27 29.56 -37.69
CA VAL A 75 30.01 29.61 -38.97
C VAL A 75 29.55 30.72 -39.90
N SER A 76 28.40 31.38 -39.70
CA SER A 76 27.90 32.36 -40.69
C SER A 76 28.32 33.82 -40.49
N LEU A 77 28.94 34.21 -39.37
CA LEU A 77 29.24 35.63 -39.10
C LEU A 77 30.68 36.03 -39.51
N ILE A 78 31.60 35.09 -39.64
CA ILE A 78 33.01 35.41 -39.94
C ILE A 78 33.24 35.61 -41.45
N ASP A 79 32.46 34.95 -42.32
CA ASP A 79 32.64 35.05 -43.78
C ASP A 79 32.07 36.34 -44.40
N LEU A 80 31.10 37.00 -43.75
CA LEU A 80 30.51 38.26 -44.27
C LEU A 80 31.35 39.49 -43.90
N ALA A 81 32.28 39.36 -42.95
CA ALA A 81 33.22 40.42 -42.58
C ALA A 81 34.48 40.46 -43.48
N LYS A 82 34.59 39.57 -44.47
CA LYS A 82 35.78 39.39 -45.32
C LYS A 82 35.51 39.53 -46.82
N ASN A 83 34.47 40.27 -47.23
CA ASN A 83 34.26 40.62 -48.64
C ASN A 83 33.84 42.08 -48.82
#